data_AF-A0A3D4GSW4-F1
#
_entry.id   AF-A0A3D4GSW4-F1
#
_cell.length_a   1.000
_cell.length_b   1.000
_cell.length_c   1.000
_cell.angle_alpha   90.00
_cell.angle_beta   90.00
_cell.angle_gamma   90.00
#
_symmetry.space_group_name_H-M   'P 1'
#
loop_
_entity.id
_entity.type
_entity.pdbx_description
1 polymer ?
#
loop_
_entity_poly.entity_id
_entity_poly.type
_entity_poly.pdbx_seq_one_letter_code
_entity_poly.pdbx_strand_id
1 'polypeptide(L)' 'MLDSIVGVVRKLTEVGLAVVALAVVLQVIFGSNAAFLPGDVVGNVTGIVAALGANGLVGLAAVAVLYSIFKRN' A
#
# COMPACT_ATOMS: atom_id res chain seq x y z
N MET A 1 -12.37 19.20 16.46
CA MET A 1 -11.05 18.73 16.91
C MET A 1 -10.63 17.45 16.20
N LEU A 2 -11.49 16.42 16.16
CA LEU A 2 -11.23 15.19 15.38
C LEU A 2 -11.03 15.48 13.89
N ASP A 3 -11.84 16.35 13.29
CA ASP A 3 -11.70 16.74 11.88
C ASP A 3 -10.35 17.38 11.56
N SER A 4 -9.80 18.16 12.50
CA SER A 4 -8.48 18.78 12.35
C SER A 4 -7.36 17.75 12.41
N ILE A 5 -7.47 16.76 13.30
CA ILE A 5 -6.50 15.65 13.41
C ILE A 5 -6.54 14.80 12.15
N VAL A 6 -7.73 14.43 11.69
CA VAL A 6 -7.91 13.68 10.42
C VAL A 6 -7.34 14.47 9.25
N GLY A 7 -7.55 15.78 9.21
CA GLY A 7 -6.95 16.66 8.19
C GLY A 7 -5.43 16.66 8.20
N VAL A 8 -4.80 16.67 9.37
CA VAL A 8 -3.33 16.60 9.51
C VAL A 8 -2.80 15.23 9.06
N VAL A 9 -3.44 14.14 9.52
CA VAL A 9 -3.06 12.77 9.13
C VAL A 9 -3.14 12.62 7.62
N ARG A 10 -4.22 13.11 6.99
CA ARG A 10 -4.39 13.02 5.54
C ARG A 10 -3.27 13.74 4.78
N LYS A 11 -2.94 14.97 5.18
CA LYS A 11 -1.85 15.73 4.56
C LYS A 11 -0.49 15.05 4.75
N LEU A 12 -0.21 14.51 5.92
CA LEU A 12 1.02 13.74 6.17
C LEU A 12 1.08 12.48 5.30
N THR A 13 -0.04 11.77 5.15
CA THR A 13 -0.13 10.60 4.27
C THR A 13 0.09 10.99 2.80
N GLU A 14 -0.48 12.10 2.34
CA GLU A 14 -0.26 12.62 0.98
C GLU A 14 1.22 12.95 0.74
N VAL A 15 1.88 13.60 1.70
CA VAL A 15 3.33 13.88 1.64
C VAL A 15 4.15 12.59 1.65
N GLY A 16 3.85 11.68 2.57
CA GLY A 16 4.54 10.38 2.64
C GLY A 16 4.39 9.57 1.36
N LEU A 17 3.20 9.58 0.75
CA LEU A 17 2.94 8.90 -0.51
C LEU A 17 3.74 9.52 -1.66
N ALA A 18 3.85 10.85 -1.72
CA ALA A 18 4.66 11.53 -2.73
C ALA A 18 6.15 11.16 -2.60
N VAL A 19 6.67 11.04 -1.37
CA VAL A 19 8.05 10.61 -1.11
C VAL A 19 8.27 9.15 -1.53
N VAL A 20 7.34 8.25 -1.19
CA VAL A 20 7.40 6.83 -1.61
C VAL A 20 7.35 6.71 -3.13
N ALA A 21 6.48 7.47 -3.80
CA ALA A 21 6.38 7.47 -5.25
C ALA A 21 7.69 7.95 -5.91
N LEU A 22 8.32 9.00 -5.37
CA LEU A 22 9.63 9.47 -5.84
C LEU A 22 10.70 8.38 -5.67
N ALA A 23 10.72 7.71 -4.52
CA ALA A 23 11.66 6.62 -4.25
C ALA A 23 11.50 5.46 -5.23
N VAL A 24 10.27 5.08 -5.57
CA VAL A 24 9.98 4.04 -6.58
C VAL A 24 10.58 4.43 -7.93
N VAL A 25 10.35 5.66 -8.41
CA VAL A 25 10.89 6.12 -9.70
C VAL A 25 12.42 6.08 -9.71
N LEU A 26 13.05 6.59 -8.66
CA LEU A 26 14.51 6.59 -8.53
C LEU A 26 15.08 5.16 -8.52
N GLN A 27 14.45 4.26 -7.77
CA GLN A 27 14.91 2.89 -7.65
C GLN A 27 14.72 2.08 -8.95
N VAL A 28 13.70 2.41 -9.75
CA VAL A 28 13.52 1.81 -11.08
C VAL A 28 14.63 2.25 -12.04
N ILE A 29 15.08 3.51 -11.98
CA ILE A 29 16.12 4.06 -12.86
C ILE A 29 17.51 3.58 -12.43
N PHE A 30 17.82 3.66 -11.14
CA PHE A 30 19.17 3.42 -10.60
C PHE A 30 19.36 2.02 -10.00
N GLY A 31 18.30 1.21 -9.90
CA GLY A 31 18.32 -0.10 -9.27
C GLY A 31 18.24 -0.05 -7.74
N SER A 32 18.27 -1.22 -7.11
CA SER A 32 18.10 -1.42 -5.65
C SER A 32 19.24 -0.86 -4.79
N ASN A 33 20.37 -0.50 -5.38
CA ASN A 33 21.52 0.08 -4.69
C ASN A 33 21.59 1.61 -4.84
N ALA A 34 20.48 2.28 -5.15
CA ALA A 34 20.43 3.73 -5.20
C ALA A 34 20.85 4.31 -3.83
N ALA A 35 22.06 4.89 -3.76
CA ALA A 35 22.72 5.32 -2.51
C ALA A 35 21.94 6.35 -1.66
N PHE A 36 20.87 6.91 -2.22
CA PHE A 36 20.06 7.98 -1.62
C PHE A 36 18.76 7.45 -1.00
N LEU A 37 18.45 6.16 -1.13
CA LEU A 37 17.23 5.55 -0.60
C LEU A 37 17.54 4.65 0.61
N PRO A 38 16.88 4.86 1.76
CA PRO A 38 17.00 3.96 2.90
C PRO A 38 16.19 2.68 2.63
N GLY A 39 16.79 1.74 1.89
CA GLY A 39 16.25 0.40 1.65
C GLY A 39 15.53 0.20 0.32
N ASP A 40 14.95 -0.99 0.15
CA ASP A 40 14.31 -1.46 -1.09
C ASP A 40 12.80 -1.18 -1.08
N VAL A 41 12.39 -0.01 -1.59
CA VAL A 41 10.99 0.41 -1.62
C VAL A 41 10.18 -0.40 -2.63
N VAL A 42 10.73 -0.66 -3.81
CA VAL A 42 10.06 -1.46 -4.86
C VAL A 42 9.85 -2.91 -4.39
N GLY A 43 10.87 -3.52 -3.78
CA GLY A 43 10.81 -4.84 -3.18
C GLY A 43 9.76 -4.94 -2.06
N ASN A 44 9.68 -3.93 -1.19
CA ASN A 44 8.64 -3.88 -0.15
C ASN A 44 7.22 -3.83 -0.75
N VAL A 45 6.98 -2.98 -1.76
CA VAL A 45 5.66 -2.86 -2.41
C VAL A 45 5.30 -4.16 -3.15
N THR A 46 6.23 -4.67 -3.96
CA THR A 46 5.99 -5.91 -4.74
C THR A 46 5.83 -7.13 -3.83
N GLY A 47 6.54 -7.20 -2.70
CA GLY A 47 6.39 -8.25 -1.70
C GLY A 47 4.99 -8.25 -1.06
N ILE A 48 4.45 -7.07 -0.74
CA ILE A 48 3.07 -6.94 -0.25
C ILE A 48 2.07 -7.39 -1.33
N VAL A 49 2.24 -6.94 -2.57
CA VAL A 49 1.36 -7.35 -3.69
C VAL A 49 1.41 -8.86 -3.93
N ALA A 50 2.60 -9.47 -3.87
CA ALA A 50 2.77 -10.91 -3.98
C ALA A 50 2.08 -11.65 -2.83
N ALA A 51 2.17 -11.14 -1.59
CA ALA A 51 1.47 -11.71 -0.44
C ALA A 51 -0.06 -11.62 -0.59
N LEU A 52 -0.57 -10.53 -1.15
CA LEU A 52 -1.99 -10.38 -1.47
C LEU A 52 -2.43 -11.33 -2.60
N GLY A 53 -1.59 -11.55 -3.61
CA GLY A 53 -1.83 -12.52 -4.68
C GLY A 53 -1.82 -13.97 -4.19
N ALA A 54 -0.88 -14.33 -3.32
CA ALA A 54 -0.81 -15.66 -2.69
C ALA A 54 -2.02 -15.95 -1.80
N ASN A 55 -2.52 -14.94 -1.10
CA ASN A 55 -3.76 -15.01 -0.33
C ASN A 55 -5.02 -14.68 -1.18
N GLY A 56 -4.90 -14.56 -2.50
CA GLY A 56 -5.98 -14.10 -3.38
C GLY A 56 -7.25 -14.97 -3.30
N LEU A 57 -7.09 -16.29 -3.14
CA LEU A 57 -8.22 -17.20 -2.89
C LEU A 57 -8.90 -16.92 -1.54
N VAL A 58 -8.14 -16.65 -0.50
CA VAL A 58 -8.65 -16.33 0.85
C VAL A 58 -9.37 -14.97 0.84
N GLY A 59 -8.84 -14.00 0.09
CA GLY A 59 -9.47 -12.70 -0.13
C GLY A 59 -10.82 -12.82 -0.86
N LEU A 60 -10.87 -13.61 -1.94
CA LEU A 60 -12.13 -13.89 -2.66
C LEU A 60 -13.14 -14.63 -1.77
N ALA A 61 -12.69 -15.57 -0.94
CA ALA A 61 -13.54 -16.27 0.02
C ALA A 61 -14.12 -15.30 1.07
N ALA A 62 -13.33 -14.37 1.59
CA ALA A 62 -13.79 -13.35 2.53
C ALA A 62 -14.88 -12.45 1.90
N VAL A 63 -14.68 -12.01 0.65
CA VAL A 63 -15.69 -11.23 -0.09
C VAL A 63 -16.96 -12.05 -0.31
N ALA A 64 -16.86 -13.33 -0.65
CA ALA A 64 -18.02 -14.21 -0.83
C ALA A 64 -18.84 -14.36 0.45
N VAL A 65 -18.17 -14.50 1.61
CA VAL A 65 -18.83 -14.55 2.92
C VAL A 65 -19.53 -13.23 3.25
N LEU A 66 -18.85 -12.10 3.08
CA LEU A 66 -19.44 -10.77 3.29
C LEU A 66 -20.64 -10.53 2.38
N TYR A 67 -20.55 -10.92 1.11
CA TYR A 67 -21.66 -10.84 0.15
C TYR A 67 -22.84 -11.71 0.56
N SER A 68 -22.58 -12.94 1.04
CA SER A 68 -23.63 -13.83 1.54
C SER A 68 -24.35 -13.27 2.76
N ILE A 69 -23.65 -12.54 3.64
CA ILE A 69 -24.26 -11.87 4.78
C ILE A 69 -25.11 -10.70 4.29
N PHE A 70 -24.58 -9.88 3.37
CA PHE A 70 -25.27 -8.71 2.85
C PHE A 70 -26.57 -9.07 2.10
N LYS A 71 -26.57 -10.17 1.33
CA LYS A 71 -27.73 -10.64 0.57
C LYS A 71 -28.78 -11.38 1.41
N ARG A 72 -28.45 -11.72 2.67
CA ARG A 72 -29.36 -12.40 3.60
C ARG A 72 -30.27 -11.42 4.35
N ASN A 73 -30.04 -10.11 4.17
CA ASN A 73 -30.97 -9.02 4.47
C ASN A 73 -31.51 -8.41 3.18
#